data_AF-A0A5E4X7G7-F1
#
_entry.id   AF-A0A5E4X7G7-F1
#
_cell.length_a   1.000
_cell.length_b   1.000
_cell.length_c   1.000
_cell.angle_alpha   90.00
_cell.angle_beta   90.00
_cell.angle_gamma   90.00
#
_symmetry.space_group_name_H-M   'P 1'
#
loop_
_entity.id
_entity.type
_entity.pdbx_description
1 polymer ?
#
loop_
_entity_poly.entity_id
_entity_poly.type
_entity_poly.pdbx_seq_one_letter_code
_entity_poly.pdbx_strand_id
1 'polypeptide(L)'
;MELHDRRQLPVARDLAWIALNDPGILRGCIPGCESIERIDDSTWTIVVLAAPGPLAGRWSGRITVTDVMAPSSYTLNFDGLGSAAGHTRGKATVTLQAQGPMHTLLTYDLTAHLGAESAHLDTPQAQAAAHALVDECLARLTVAVAPHVATYPPIAADGDVAGALAADAALRDMPVTRGKLARWWPWVVVALMLIVVFLWGGHAS
;
A
#
# COMPACT_ATOMS: atom_id res chain seq x y z
N MET A 1 27.37 4.24 13.02
CA MET A 1 26.66 5.36 12.36
C MET A 1 25.29 5.55 13.01
N GLU A 2 24.82 6.79 13.04
CA GLU A 2 23.50 7.17 13.57
C GLU A 2 22.82 8.13 12.60
N LEU A 3 21.51 7.94 12.40
CA LEU A 3 20.65 8.66 11.47
C LEU A 3 19.32 8.95 12.18
N HIS A 4 19.01 10.22 12.42
CA HIS A 4 17.72 10.62 12.97
C HIS A 4 17.12 11.74 12.14
N ASP A 5 15.87 11.56 11.70
CA ASP A 5 15.13 12.61 11.01
C ASP A 5 13.61 12.39 11.11
N ARG A 6 12.85 13.34 10.55
CA ARG A 6 11.40 13.32 10.46
C ARG A 6 10.92 13.71 9.07
N ARG A 7 9.84 13.09 8.62
CA ARG A 7 9.21 13.37 7.32
C ARG A 7 7.70 13.50 7.48
N GLN A 8 7.13 14.53 6.85
CA GLN A 8 5.68 14.65 6.73
C GLN A 8 5.20 13.81 5.56
N LEU A 9 4.21 12.96 5.82
CA LEU A 9 3.52 12.14 4.83
C LEU A 9 2.11 12.72 4.61
N PRO A 10 1.68 12.94 3.35
CA PRO A 10 0.39 13.52 3.00
C PRO A 10 -0.74 12.47 3.02
N VAL A 11 -0.79 11.65 4.07
CA VAL A 11 -1.80 10.60 4.29
C VAL A 11 -2.18 10.46 5.75
N ALA A 12 -3.32 9.81 6.01
CA ALA A 12 -3.69 9.34 7.35
C ALA A 12 -2.64 8.40 7.91
N ARG A 13 -2.51 8.38 9.24
CA ARG A 13 -1.56 7.54 9.96
C ARG A 13 -1.70 6.06 9.62
N ASP A 14 -2.94 5.59 9.50
CA ASP A 14 -3.22 4.18 9.24
C ASP A 14 -2.80 3.78 7.82
N LEU A 15 -2.95 4.68 6.83
CA LEU A 15 -2.45 4.47 5.47
C LEU A 15 -0.92 4.49 5.42
N ALA A 16 -0.27 5.42 6.13
CA ALA A 16 1.18 5.43 6.27
C ALA A 16 1.69 4.12 6.88
N TRP A 17 1.02 3.63 7.92
CA TRP A 17 1.35 2.36 8.57
C TRP A 17 1.24 1.18 7.61
N ILE A 18 0.14 1.08 6.86
CA ILE A 18 -0.06 0.03 5.84
C ILE A 18 1.06 0.09 4.81
N ALA A 19 1.35 1.27 4.26
CA ALA A 19 2.38 1.42 3.23
C ALA A 19 3.79 1.06 3.70
N LEU A 20 4.14 1.39 4.95
CA LEU A 20 5.42 1.03 5.56
C LEU A 20 5.55 -0.47 5.89
N ASN A 21 4.46 -1.22 5.82
CA ASN A 21 4.42 -2.66 6.07
C ASN A 21 3.97 -3.46 4.84
N ASP A 22 3.93 -2.83 3.66
CA ASP A 22 3.58 -3.46 2.39
C ASP A 22 4.86 -3.72 1.57
N PRO A 23 5.26 -5.00 1.35
CA PRO A 23 6.45 -5.33 0.57
C PRO A 23 6.41 -4.80 -0.87
N GLY A 24 5.23 -4.72 -1.49
CA GLY A 24 5.07 -4.23 -2.86
C GLY A 24 5.38 -2.73 -2.96
N ILE A 25 4.85 -1.93 -2.03
CA ILE A 25 5.15 -0.50 -1.94
C ILE A 25 6.63 -0.30 -1.61
N LEU A 26 7.14 -0.99 -0.58
CA LEU A 26 8.53 -0.84 -0.15
C LEU A 26 9.52 -1.23 -1.24
N ARG A 27 9.24 -2.26 -2.04
CA ARG A 27 10.06 -2.64 -3.18
C ARG A 27 10.25 -1.50 -4.18
N GLY A 28 9.19 -0.76 -4.48
CA GLY A 28 9.25 0.40 -5.37
C GLY A 28 9.97 1.60 -4.77
N CYS A 29 9.91 1.74 -3.44
CA CYS A 29 10.50 2.87 -2.73
C CYS A 29 11.99 2.71 -2.47
N ILE A 30 12.49 1.49 -2.24
CA ILE A 30 13.90 1.26 -1.92
C ILE A 30 14.75 1.28 -3.21
N PRO A 31 15.68 2.24 -3.38
CA PRO A 31 16.50 2.32 -4.59
C PRO A 31 17.37 1.06 -4.76
N GLY A 32 17.29 0.43 -5.94
CA GLY A 32 18.06 -0.78 -6.21
C GLY A 32 17.53 -2.04 -5.54
N CYS A 33 16.31 -2.03 -4.99
CA CYS A 33 15.70 -3.22 -4.41
C CYS A 33 15.46 -4.30 -5.47
N GLU A 34 16.14 -5.44 -5.31
CA GLU A 34 16.01 -6.60 -6.19
C GLU A 34 14.97 -7.59 -5.68
N SER A 35 14.86 -7.75 -4.35
CA SER A 35 13.83 -8.55 -3.69
C SER A 35 13.53 -8.04 -2.30
N ILE A 36 12.27 -8.13 -1.89
CA ILE A 36 11.82 -7.94 -0.51
C ILE A 36 10.67 -8.91 -0.27
N GLU A 37 10.83 -9.78 0.72
CA GLU A 37 9.92 -10.91 0.93
C GLU A 37 9.63 -11.06 2.43
N ARG A 38 8.35 -11.20 2.76
CA ARG A 38 7.89 -11.50 4.11
C ARG A 38 8.05 -13.00 4.34
N ILE A 39 8.88 -13.38 5.31
CA ILE A 39 9.13 -14.78 5.69
C ILE A 39 8.06 -15.25 6.68
N ASP A 40 7.74 -14.42 7.65
CA ASP A 40 6.72 -14.65 8.67
C ASP A 40 6.10 -13.31 9.11
N ASP A 41 5.35 -13.31 10.22
CA ASP A 41 4.65 -12.11 10.64
C ASP A 41 5.56 -10.93 11.03
N SER A 42 6.78 -11.22 11.45
CA SER A 42 7.75 -10.26 11.96
C SER A 42 9.05 -10.24 11.17
N THR A 43 9.31 -11.23 10.32
CA THR A 43 10.61 -11.41 9.67
C THR A 43 10.50 -11.25 8.16
N TRP A 44 11.42 -10.47 7.61
CA TRP A 44 11.51 -10.16 6.19
C TRP A 44 12.94 -10.42 5.70
N THR A 45 13.08 -10.71 4.42
CA THR A 45 14.38 -10.73 3.74
C THR A 45 14.39 -9.69 2.63
N ILE A 46 15.54 -9.09 2.41
CA ILE A 46 15.71 -8.05 1.39
C ILE A 46 17.04 -8.24 0.68
N VAL A 47 17.06 -7.93 -0.62
CA VAL A 47 18.26 -7.79 -1.41
C VAL A 47 18.24 -6.45 -2.13
N VAL A 48 19.31 -5.68 -2.00
CA VAL A 48 19.48 -4.35 -2.58
C VAL A 48 20.80 -4.29 -3.34
N LEU A 49 20.75 -3.89 -4.60
CA LEU A 49 21.92 -3.52 -5.39
C LEU A 49 22.11 -2.00 -5.29
N ALA A 50 23.03 -1.58 -4.43
CA ALA A 50 23.35 -0.17 -4.26
C ALA A 50 24.09 0.36 -5.50
N ALA A 51 23.67 1.53 -5.96
CA ALA A 51 24.28 2.22 -7.10
C ALA A 51 25.77 2.54 -6.85
N PRO A 52 26.58 2.78 -7.90
CA PRO A 52 27.97 3.19 -7.76
C PRO A 52 28.14 4.38 -6.80
N GLY A 53 29.06 4.26 -5.85
CA GLY A 53 29.25 5.22 -4.77
C GLY A 53 29.90 4.57 -3.54
N PRO A 54 29.96 5.28 -2.40
CA PRO A 54 30.61 4.78 -1.17
C PRO A 54 29.99 3.50 -0.62
N LEU A 55 28.70 3.24 -0.90
CA LEU A 55 27.96 2.05 -0.45
C LEU A 55 27.73 1.03 -1.57
N ALA A 56 28.44 1.16 -2.69
CA ALA A 56 28.23 0.32 -3.86
C ALA A 56 28.42 -1.17 -3.53
N GLY A 57 27.53 -1.99 -4.08
CA GLY A 57 27.58 -3.44 -3.89
C GLY A 57 26.20 -4.05 -3.78
N ARG A 58 26.17 -5.38 -3.72
CA ARG A 58 24.95 -6.13 -3.46
C ARG A 58 24.87 -6.44 -1.97
N TRP A 59 23.74 -6.11 -1.39
CA TRP A 59 23.43 -6.24 0.02
C TRP A 59 22.28 -7.22 0.17
N SER A 60 22.42 -8.21 1.04
CA SER A 60 21.35 -9.11 1.44
C SER A 60 21.17 -9.03 2.94
N GLY A 61 19.94 -8.95 3.43
CA GLY A 61 19.71 -8.86 4.86
C GLY A 61 18.37 -9.45 5.30
N ARG A 62 18.29 -9.67 6.60
CA ARG A 62 17.08 -10.03 7.33
C ARG A 62 16.65 -8.84 8.19
N ILE A 63 15.36 -8.54 8.15
CA ILE A 63 14.72 -7.52 8.97
C ILE A 63 13.78 -8.23 9.93
N THR A 64 13.88 -7.93 11.22
CA THR A 64 12.97 -8.44 12.26
C THR A 64 12.27 -7.27 12.92
N VAL A 65 10.93 -7.28 12.89
CA VAL A 65 10.08 -6.27 13.50
C VAL A 65 9.80 -6.64 14.95
N THR A 66 10.09 -5.74 15.89
CA THR A 66 9.83 -5.89 17.33
C THR A 66 9.10 -4.67 17.89
N ASP A 67 8.64 -4.76 19.13
CA ASP A 67 8.07 -3.63 19.89
C ASP A 67 6.90 -2.93 19.16
N VAL A 68 6.06 -3.72 18.48
CA VAL A 68 4.97 -3.20 17.64
C VAL A 68 3.87 -2.62 18.50
N MET A 69 3.59 -1.34 18.29
CA MET A 69 2.41 -0.64 18.79
C MET A 69 1.66 -0.09 17.57
N ALA A 70 0.82 -0.90 16.95
CA ALA A 70 0.11 -0.49 15.73
C ALA A 70 -0.99 0.54 16.03
N PRO A 71 -1.18 1.59 15.19
CA PRO A 71 -0.39 1.99 14.03
C PRO A 71 0.59 3.15 14.34
N SER A 72 1.16 3.19 15.55
CA SER A 72 1.97 4.30 16.04
C SER A 72 3.48 4.07 15.99
N SER A 73 3.98 2.86 16.25
CA SER A 73 5.43 2.62 16.27
C SER A 73 5.84 1.16 16.19
N TYR A 74 7.09 0.93 15.79
CA TYR A 74 7.80 -0.35 15.92
C TYR A 74 9.31 -0.15 15.88
N THR A 75 10.04 -1.20 16.21
CA THR A 75 11.48 -1.30 16.01
C THR A 75 11.78 -2.28 14.88
N LEU A 76 12.67 -1.90 13.97
CA LEU A 76 13.27 -2.78 12.97
C LEU A 76 14.67 -3.15 13.40
N ASN A 77 14.97 -4.45 13.46
CA ASN A 77 16.32 -4.96 13.69
C ASN A 77 16.83 -5.54 12.36
N PHE A 78 17.97 -5.05 11.91
CA PHE A 78 18.58 -5.42 10.64
C PHE A 78 19.84 -6.24 10.88
N ASP A 79 19.94 -7.37 10.19
CA ASP A 79 21.17 -8.15 10.07
C ASP A 79 21.47 -8.33 8.58
N GLY A 80 22.61 -7.82 8.13
CA GLY A 80 22.93 -7.68 6.72
C GLY A 80 24.32 -8.19 6.38
N LEU A 81 24.46 -8.62 5.14
CA LEU A 81 25.69 -9.07 4.50
C LEU A 81 25.84 -8.30 3.19
N GLY A 82 26.87 -7.47 3.10
CA GLY A 82 27.27 -6.78 1.87
C GLY A 82 28.40 -7.53 1.19
N SER A 83 28.29 -7.81 -0.11
CA SER A 83 29.32 -8.55 -0.87
C SER A 83 30.71 -7.90 -0.83
N ALA A 84 30.77 -6.57 -0.68
CA ALA A 84 32.01 -5.80 -0.56
C ALA A 84 32.25 -5.22 0.85
N ALA A 85 31.25 -5.32 1.73
CA ALA A 85 31.23 -4.64 3.03
C ALA A 85 31.24 -5.61 4.22
N GLY A 86 31.02 -6.90 4.04
CA GLY A 86 30.92 -7.85 5.15
C GLY A 86 29.63 -7.65 5.97
N HIS A 87 29.67 -8.06 7.23
CA HIS A 87 28.50 -8.13 8.10
C HIS A 87 28.14 -6.78 8.72
N THR A 88 26.85 -6.44 8.69
CA THR A 88 26.30 -5.21 9.28
C THR A 88 25.12 -5.55 10.18
N ARG A 89 24.99 -4.85 11.29
CA ARG A 89 23.82 -4.93 12.16
C ARG A 89 23.30 -3.55 12.44
N GLY A 90 21.99 -3.40 12.53
CA GLY A 90 21.38 -2.12 12.83
C GLY A 90 20.05 -2.24 13.52
N LYS A 91 19.58 -1.11 14.02
CA LYS A 91 18.26 -0.94 14.60
C LYS A 91 17.67 0.37 14.08
N ALA A 92 16.39 0.37 13.75
CA ALA A 92 15.65 1.60 13.49
C ALA A 92 14.35 1.62 14.28
N THR A 93 14.13 2.69 15.05
CA THR A 93 12.84 2.94 15.72
C THR A 93 12.03 3.85 14.81
N VAL A 94 10.81 3.46 14.45
CA VAL A 94 9.90 4.25 13.62
C VAL A 94 8.70 4.66 14.46
N THR A 95 8.32 5.92 14.40
CA THR A 95 7.12 6.45 15.05
C THR A 95 6.27 7.27 14.06
N LEU A 96 4.95 7.12 14.14
CA LEU A 96 3.97 7.81 13.33
C LEU A 96 3.01 8.59 14.23
N GLN A 97 2.99 9.90 14.07
CA GLN A 97 2.10 10.80 14.79
C GLN A 97 1.13 11.47 13.82
N ALA A 98 -0.17 11.34 14.07
CA ALA A 98 -1.17 12.07 13.28
C ALA A 98 -1.01 13.58 13.50
N GLN A 99 -1.07 14.37 12.42
CA GLN A 99 -1.02 15.85 12.41
C GLN A 99 -2.29 16.46 11.79
N GLY A 100 -3.30 15.63 11.50
CA GLY A 100 -4.55 15.98 10.86
C GLY A 100 -5.16 14.76 10.17
N PRO A 101 -6.33 14.90 9.51
CA PRO A 101 -6.99 13.77 8.86
C PRO A 101 -6.12 13.08 7.80
N MET A 102 -5.37 13.86 7.01
CA MET A 102 -4.52 13.38 5.90
C MET A 102 -3.06 13.80 6.06
N HIS A 103 -2.59 13.98 7.29
CA HIS A 103 -1.21 14.33 7.57
C HIS A 103 -0.64 13.48 8.70
N THR A 104 0.52 12.89 8.45
CA THR A 104 1.24 12.09 9.43
C THR A 104 2.68 12.54 9.50
N LEU A 105 3.20 12.75 10.70
CA LEU A 105 4.62 12.94 10.95
C LEU A 105 5.26 11.58 11.22
N LEU A 106 6.11 11.13 10.31
CA LEU A 106 6.99 9.99 10.50
C LEU A 106 8.28 10.50 11.14
N THR A 107 8.70 9.90 12.25
CA THR A 107 10.03 10.12 12.83
C THR A 107 10.76 8.79 12.88
N TYR A 108 12.05 8.79 12.56
CA TYR A 108 12.87 7.61 12.68
C TYR A 108 14.20 7.91 13.36
N ASP A 109 14.69 6.91 14.10
CA ASP A 109 16.01 6.89 14.71
C ASP A 109 16.68 5.58 14.35
N LEU A 110 17.74 5.65 13.54
CA LEU A 110 18.48 4.51 13.01
C LEU A 110 19.90 4.52 13.55
N THR A 111 20.31 3.39 14.12
CA THR A 111 21.69 3.09 14.48
C THR A 111 22.17 1.90 13.67
N ALA A 112 23.34 2.00 13.07
CA ALA A 112 23.96 0.86 12.40
C ALA A 112 25.44 0.71 12.76
N HIS A 113 25.81 -0.54 12.97
CA HIS A 113 27.15 -1.02 13.28
C HIS A 113 27.67 -1.81 12.09
N LEU A 114 28.74 -1.29 11.52
CA LEU A 114 29.51 -1.94 10.48
C LEU A 114 30.54 -2.86 11.15
N GLY A 115 30.67 -4.09 10.67
CA GLY A 115 31.71 -5.00 11.16
C GLY A 115 33.11 -4.49 10.85
N ALA A 116 34.13 -5.11 11.43
CA ALA A 116 35.53 -4.75 11.17
C ALA A 116 35.91 -4.80 9.67
N GLU A 117 35.24 -5.67 8.89
CA GLU A 117 35.40 -5.81 7.44
C GLU A 117 34.85 -4.59 6.66
N SER A 118 33.90 -3.85 7.22
CA SER A 118 33.36 -2.60 6.67
C SER A 118 33.90 -1.34 7.35
N ALA A 119 35.05 -1.41 8.02
CA ALA A 119 35.67 -0.22 8.64
C ALA A 119 35.89 0.93 7.62
N HIS A 120 36.10 0.60 6.34
CA HIS A 120 36.23 1.59 5.26
C HIS A 120 34.93 2.37 4.97
N LEU A 121 33.78 1.89 5.45
CA LEU A 121 32.47 2.55 5.36
C LEU A 121 32.15 3.41 6.58
N ASP A 122 33.04 3.49 7.58
CA ASP A 122 32.89 4.41 8.72
C ASP A 122 33.47 5.79 8.38
N THR A 123 32.99 6.35 7.26
CA THR A 123 33.45 7.64 6.73
C THR A 123 32.28 8.62 6.62
N PRO A 124 32.52 9.94 6.72
CA PRO A 124 31.48 10.95 6.51
C PRO A 124 30.76 10.80 5.16
N GLN A 125 31.47 10.39 4.12
CA GLN A 125 30.90 10.16 2.79
C GLN A 125 29.93 8.97 2.76
N ALA A 126 30.28 7.88 3.45
CA ALA A 126 29.38 6.73 3.57
C ALA A 126 28.14 7.07 4.41
N GLN A 127 28.29 7.84 5.49
CA GLN A 127 27.15 8.34 6.26
C GLN A 127 26.24 9.25 5.43
N ALA A 128 26.81 10.16 4.64
CA ALA A 128 26.04 11.01 3.72
C ALA A 128 25.31 10.18 2.65
N ALA A 129 25.94 9.15 2.10
CA ALA A 129 25.31 8.23 1.15
C ALA A 129 24.16 7.43 1.78
N ALA A 130 24.30 7.00 3.05
CA ALA A 130 23.23 6.32 3.78
C ALA A 130 22.03 7.25 4.01
N HIS A 131 22.28 8.49 4.43
CA HIS A 131 21.24 9.52 4.54
C HIS A 131 20.50 9.73 3.21
N ALA A 132 21.24 9.91 2.12
CA ALA A 132 20.66 10.11 0.80
C ALA A 132 19.77 8.93 0.35
N LEU A 133 20.16 7.69 0.67
CA LEU A 133 19.36 6.51 0.37
C LEU A 133 18.04 6.48 1.15
N VAL A 134 18.07 6.83 2.45
CA VAL A 134 16.86 6.94 3.28
C VAL A 134 15.96 8.07 2.79
N ASP A 135 16.54 9.22 2.46
CA ASP A 135 15.80 10.38 1.94
C ASP A 135 15.10 10.07 0.62
N GLU A 136 15.79 9.41 -0.31
CA GLU A 136 15.22 8.98 -1.58
C GLU A 136 14.11 7.94 -1.36
N CYS A 137 14.32 6.98 -0.46
CA CYS A 137 13.30 5.99 -0.11
C CYS A 137 12.04 6.65 0.45
N LEU A 138 12.18 7.61 1.37
CA LEU A 138 11.06 8.35 1.94
C LEU A 138 10.40 9.30 0.95
N ALA A 139 11.17 9.88 0.02
CA ALA A 139 10.62 10.68 -1.07
C ALA A 139 9.73 9.83 -1.98
N ARG A 140 10.22 8.64 -2.39
CA ARG A 140 9.42 7.68 -3.18
C ARG A 140 8.21 7.16 -2.43
N LEU A 141 8.36 6.86 -1.13
CA LEU A 141 7.24 6.49 -0.28
C LEU A 141 6.19 7.59 -0.25
N THR A 142 6.62 8.84 -0.05
CA THR A 142 5.72 10.01 -0.04
C THR A 142 4.93 10.11 -1.33
N VAL A 143 5.56 9.88 -2.48
CA VAL A 143 4.88 9.84 -3.79
C VAL A 143 3.95 8.64 -3.92
N ALA A 144 4.37 7.46 -3.46
CA ALA A 144 3.59 6.22 -3.55
C ALA A 144 2.33 6.27 -2.66
N VAL A 145 2.41 6.90 -1.49
CA VAL A 145 1.28 7.04 -0.57
C VAL A 145 0.49 8.30 -0.82
N ALA A 146 1.05 9.32 -1.48
CA ALA A 146 0.32 10.52 -1.80
C ALA A 146 -0.99 10.10 -2.48
N PRO A 147 -2.15 10.58 -1.97
CA PRO A 147 -3.42 10.27 -2.59
C PRO A 147 -3.26 10.65 -4.05
N HIS A 148 -3.45 9.68 -4.95
CA HIS A 148 -3.63 10.01 -6.35
C HIS A 148 -4.90 10.87 -6.41
N VAL A 149 -4.73 12.18 -6.40
CA VAL A 149 -5.75 13.16 -6.81
C VAL A 149 -6.12 12.94 -8.30
N ALA A 150 -5.57 11.93 -8.97
CA ALA A 150 -5.70 11.68 -10.40
C ALA A 150 -5.88 10.21 -10.85
N THR A 151 -6.41 9.29 -10.02
CA THR A 151 -6.92 7.99 -10.53
C THR A 151 -8.29 7.57 -10.00
N TYR A 152 -8.95 8.46 -9.28
CA TYR A 152 -10.39 8.57 -9.43
C TYR A 152 -10.62 9.79 -10.32
N PRO A 153 -11.34 9.71 -11.46
CA PRO A 153 -11.90 10.94 -12.00
C PRO A 153 -12.63 11.61 -10.82
N PRO A 154 -12.63 12.95 -10.70
CA PRO A 154 -13.60 13.55 -9.82
C PRO A 154 -14.93 12.87 -10.19
N ILE A 155 -15.64 12.26 -9.23
CA ILE A 155 -17.09 12.30 -9.37
C ILE A 155 -17.31 13.79 -9.49
N ALA A 156 -17.53 14.22 -10.73
CA ALA A 156 -18.02 15.53 -11.00
C ALA A 156 -19.17 15.67 -10.01
N ALA A 157 -19.07 16.64 -9.12
CA ALA A 157 -20.25 17.21 -8.51
C ALA A 157 -21.03 17.89 -9.64
N ASP A 158 -21.50 17.10 -10.61
CA ASP A 158 -22.53 17.45 -11.55
C ASP A 158 -23.85 17.26 -10.80
N GLY A 159 -24.80 18.15 -11.07
CA GLY A 159 -26.05 18.36 -10.33
C GLY A 159 -27.00 17.17 -10.19
N ASP A 160 -26.58 15.96 -10.53
CA ASP A 160 -27.34 14.72 -10.41
C ASP A 160 -27.47 14.24 -8.96
N VAL A 161 -26.56 14.60 -8.05
CA VAL A 161 -26.69 14.21 -6.63
C VAL A 161 -27.78 15.04 -5.93
N ALA A 162 -27.93 16.32 -6.30
CA ALA A 162 -29.03 17.16 -5.84
C ALA A 162 -30.37 16.75 -6.48
N GLY A 163 -30.36 16.34 -7.76
CA GLY A 163 -31.54 15.79 -8.45
C GLY A 163 -31.98 14.43 -7.89
N ALA A 164 -31.04 13.54 -7.56
CA ALA A 164 -31.34 12.23 -6.99
C ALA A 164 -31.86 12.31 -5.55
N LEU A 165 -31.33 13.23 -4.73
CA LEU A 165 -31.84 13.48 -3.37
C LEU A 165 -33.23 14.14 -3.39
N ALA A 166 -33.52 15.01 -4.38
CA ALA A 166 -34.84 15.58 -4.58
C ALA A 166 -35.85 14.56 -5.12
N ALA A 167 -35.42 13.62 -5.98
CA ALA A 167 -36.25 12.54 -6.50
C ALA A 167 -36.56 11.46 -5.44
N ASP A 168 -35.61 11.10 -4.58
CA ASP A 168 -35.82 10.17 -3.47
C ASP A 168 -36.78 10.76 -2.40
N ALA A 169 -36.70 12.09 -2.16
CA ALA A 169 -37.65 12.78 -1.30
C ALA A 169 -39.07 12.83 -1.90
N ALA A 170 -39.20 13.01 -3.22
CA ALA A 170 -40.50 13.03 -3.90
C ALA A 170 -41.16 11.64 -4.02
N LEU A 171 -40.36 10.56 -4.08
CA LEU A 171 -40.85 9.18 -4.15
C LEU A 171 -41.42 8.66 -2.82
N ARG A 172 -41.06 9.27 -1.68
CA ARG A 172 -41.58 8.88 -0.35
C ARG A 172 -42.99 9.39 -0.06
N ASP A 173 -43.47 10.38 -0.81
CA ASP A 173 -44.79 11.02 -0.60
C ASP A 173 -45.87 10.60 -1.61
N MET A 174 -45.59 9.67 -2.53
CA MET A 174 -46.60 9.21 -3.48
C MET A 174 -47.51 8.10 -2.90
N PRO A 175 -48.85 8.24 -2.94
CA PRO A 175 -49.75 7.16 -2.57
C PRO A 175 -49.67 6.02 -3.58
N VAL A 176 -49.32 4.83 -3.11
CA VAL A 176 -49.25 3.60 -3.91
C VAL A 176 -50.65 3.22 -4.40
N THR A 177 -50.91 3.42 -5.70
CA THR A 177 -52.10 2.88 -6.38
C THR A 177 -51.76 1.55 -7.03
N ARG A 178 -52.43 0.49 -6.57
CA ARG A 178 -52.27 -0.90 -7.02
C ARG A 178 -53.04 -1.10 -8.34
N GLY A 179 -52.33 -1.24 -9.47
CA GLY A 179 -52.91 -1.28 -10.82
C GLY A 179 -52.61 -2.53 -11.64
N LYS A 180 -53.55 -3.50 -11.58
CA LYS A 180 -53.96 -4.52 -12.58
C LYS A 180 -53.07 -4.80 -13.83
N LEU A 181 -51.88 -5.37 -13.67
CA LEU A 181 -51.15 -6.05 -14.77
C LEU A 181 -50.94 -7.56 -14.54
N ALA A 182 -51.53 -8.12 -13.47
CA ALA A 182 -51.40 -9.53 -13.08
C ALA A 182 -52.37 -10.51 -13.80
N ARG A 183 -52.90 -10.18 -14.98
CA ARG A 183 -53.96 -10.99 -15.63
C ARG A 183 -53.54 -11.70 -16.93
N TRP A 184 -52.38 -11.38 -17.50
CA TRP A 184 -51.98 -11.90 -18.82
C TRP A 184 -50.71 -12.77 -18.79
N TRP A 185 -49.98 -12.75 -17.68
CA TRP A 185 -48.77 -13.57 -17.47
C TRP A 185 -48.98 -15.10 -17.64
N PRO A 186 -50.09 -15.73 -17.19
CA PRO A 186 -50.22 -17.18 -17.33
C PRO A 186 -50.38 -17.62 -18.79
N TRP A 187 -50.97 -16.80 -19.66
CA TRP A 187 -51.12 -17.11 -21.09
C TRP A 187 -49.79 -17.03 -21.84
N VAL A 188 -48.89 -16.12 -21.43
CA VAL A 188 -47.53 -16.00 -22.00
C VAL A 188 -46.71 -17.25 -21.67
N VAL A 189 -46.83 -17.80 -20.46
CA VAL A 189 -46.12 -19.01 -20.04
C VAL A 189 -46.64 -20.26 -20.77
N VAL A 190 -47.96 -20.39 -20.98
CA VAL A 190 -48.55 -21.50 -21.73
C VAL A 190 -48.12 -21.48 -23.21
N ALA A 191 -48.09 -20.30 -23.83
CA ALA A 191 -47.63 -20.16 -25.22
C ALA A 191 -46.16 -20.55 -25.38
N LEU A 192 -45.30 -20.17 -24.42
CA LEU A 192 -43.88 -20.55 -24.42
C LEU A 192 -43.67 -22.06 -24.23
N MET A 193 -44.45 -22.72 -23.38
CA MET A 193 -44.34 -24.18 -23.21
C MET A 193 -44.76 -24.97 -24.44
N LEU A 194 -45.82 -24.57 -25.16
CA LEU A 194 -46.27 -25.27 -26.36
C LEU A 194 -45.22 -25.22 -27.49
N ILE A 195 -44.51 -24.10 -27.63
CA ILE A 195 -43.43 -23.93 -28.61
C ILE A 195 -42.28 -24.90 -28.33
N VAL A 196 -41.91 -25.07 -27.05
CA VAL A 196 -40.82 -25.97 -26.64
C VAL A 196 -41.18 -27.45 -26.90
N VAL A 197 -42.43 -27.85 -26.65
CA VAL A 197 -42.89 -29.23 -26.90
C VAL A 197 -42.92 -29.55 -28.40
N PHE A 198 -43.32 -28.59 -29.25
CA PHE A 198 -43.36 -28.79 -30.71
C PHE A 198 -41.96 -28.87 -31.34
N LEU A 199 -40.98 -28.15 -30.78
CA LEU A 199 -39.59 -28.17 -31.26
C LEU A 199 -38.85 -29.46 -30.88
N TRP A 200 -39.27 -30.18 -29.84
CA TRP A 200 -38.64 -31.45 -29.42
C TRP A 200 -39.40 -32.71 -29.89
N GLY A 201 -40.69 -32.61 -30.22
CA GLY A 201 -41.48 -33.75 -30.72
C GLY A 201 -41.25 -34.12 -32.19
N GLY A 202 -40.61 -33.24 -32.99
CA GLY A 202 -40.44 -33.43 -34.44
C GLY A 202 -39.25 -34.29 -34.88
N HIS A 203 -38.44 -34.83 -33.95
CA HIS A 203 -37.20 -35.56 -34.28
C HIS A 203 -37.27 -37.09 -34.11
N ALA A 204 -38.47 -37.65 -34.00
CA ALA A 204 -38.69 -39.10 -33.96
C ALA A 204 -39.80 -39.51 -34.94
N SER A 205 -39.46 -39.61 -36.23
CA SER A 205 -40.11 -40.45 -37.25
C SER A 205 -39.18 -40.59 -38.44
#